data_AF-A0A967WFW8-F1
#
_entry.id   AF-A0A967WFW8-F1
#
_cell.length_a   1.000
_cell.length_b   1.000
_cell.length_c   1.000
_cell.angle_alpha   90.00
_cell.angle_beta   90.00
_cell.angle_gamma   90.00
#
_symmetry.space_group_name_H-M   'P 1'
#
loop_
_entity.id
_entity.type
_entity.pdbx_description
1 polymer ?
#
loop_
_entity_poly.entity_id
_entity_poly.type
_entity_poly.pdbx_seq_one_letter_code
_entity_poly.pdbx_strand_id
1 'polypeptide(L)'
;RLLGEVGSAEGISYADQAILQKRRRNLVKLLWAWGLYGEPADEDDPGLVLDSETYLAQKLDSDYSKLQGYFEILAEQGIHCEHVPLVEEGWRTPRGTLRKTGWLIKISLAGEAGGSPALEALRYYATALDEAYGRSAFRRFSRADMRVLG
;
A
#
# COMPACT_ATOMS: atom_id res chain seq x y z
N ARG A 1 -2.27 -15.02 -8.19
CA ARG A 1 -3.49 -15.81 -8.57
C ARG A 1 -4.77 -15.31 -7.87
N LEU A 2 -4.69 -14.64 -6.71
CA LEU A 2 -5.84 -14.15 -5.92
C LEU A 2 -6.58 -12.92 -6.49
N LEU A 3 -5.94 -12.05 -7.29
CA LEU A 3 -6.58 -10.83 -7.78
C LEU A 3 -7.60 -11.06 -8.93
N GLY A 4 -7.56 -12.22 -9.57
CA GLY A 4 -8.47 -12.58 -10.68
C GLY A 4 -9.76 -13.28 -10.25
N GLU A 5 -9.82 -13.84 -9.05
CA GLU A 5 -10.92 -14.72 -8.60
C GLU A 5 -12.04 -13.97 -7.85
N VAL A 6 -11.85 -12.68 -7.55
CA VAL A 6 -12.84 -11.86 -6.83
C VAL A 6 -14.13 -11.62 -7.65
N GLY A 7 -14.17 -12.05 -8.92
CA GLY A 7 -15.31 -11.86 -9.82
C GLY A 7 -16.25 -13.04 -10.01
N SER A 8 -15.93 -14.26 -9.56
CA SER A 8 -16.61 -15.46 -10.09
C SER A 8 -16.95 -16.59 -9.10
N ALA A 9 -16.92 -16.35 -7.79
CA ALA A 9 -17.37 -17.36 -6.83
C ALA A 9 -18.90 -17.25 -6.60
N GLU A 10 -19.65 -18.23 -7.11
CA GLU A 10 -21.06 -18.43 -6.74
C GLU A 10 -21.17 -18.59 -5.22
N GLY A 11 -22.06 -17.82 -4.58
CA GLY A 11 -22.36 -17.93 -3.14
C GLY A 11 -21.78 -16.83 -2.23
N ILE A 12 -21.11 -15.80 -2.76
CA ILE A 12 -20.67 -14.64 -1.97
C ILE A 12 -21.86 -13.70 -1.75
N SER A 13 -22.18 -13.38 -0.48
CA SER A 13 -23.24 -12.42 -0.18
C SER A 13 -22.85 -11.01 -0.66
N TYR A 14 -23.85 -10.15 -0.92
CA TYR A 14 -23.58 -8.75 -1.30
C TYR A 14 -22.69 -8.02 -0.27
N ALA A 15 -22.86 -8.34 1.02
CA ALA A 15 -22.04 -7.79 2.09
C ALA A 15 -20.57 -8.22 1.97
N ASP A 16 -20.33 -9.51 1.68
CA ASP A 16 -18.98 -10.04 1.49
C ASP A 16 -18.31 -9.46 0.25
N GLN A 17 -19.07 -9.30 -0.85
CA GLN A 17 -18.57 -8.65 -2.06
C GLN A 17 -18.17 -7.19 -1.79
N ALA A 18 -18.97 -6.44 -1.03
CA ALA A 18 -18.63 -5.07 -0.64
C ALA A 18 -17.38 -5.00 0.25
N ILE A 19 -17.19 -5.96 1.15
CA ILE A 19 -15.98 -6.08 1.99
C ILE A 19 -14.75 -6.34 1.11
N LEU A 20 -14.83 -7.27 0.16
CA LEU A 20 -13.73 -7.61 -0.75
C LEU A 20 -13.35 -6.41 -1.64
N GLN A 21 -14.33 -5.71 -2.20
CA GLN A 21 -14.09 -4.50 -2.98
C GLN A 21 -13.44 -3.40 -2.15
N LYS A 22 -13.87 -3.22 -0.89
CA LYS A 22 -13.25 -2.27 0.04
C LYS A 22 -11.79 -2.64 0.33
N ARG A 23 -11.50 -3.92 0.61
CA ARG A 23 -10.13 -4.41 0.82
C ARG A 23 -9.23 -4.18 -0.39
N ARG A 24 -9.69 -4.56 -1.59
CA ARG A 24 -8.97 -4.30 -2.85
C ARG A 24 -8.67 -2.82 -3.03
N ARG A 25 -9.67 -1.95 -2.80
CA ARG A 25 -9.49 -0.50 -2.93
C ARG A 25 -8.43 0.02 -1.98
N ASN A 26 -8.40 -0.46 -0.73
CA ASN A 26 -7.44 -0.02 0.27
C ASN A 26 -6.01 -0.48 -0.07
N LEU A 27 -5.82 -1.72 -0.51
CA LEU A 27 -4.52 -2.22 -0.98
C LEU A 27 -3.98 -1.41 -2.17
N VAL A 28 -4.82 -1.18 -3.17
CA VAL A 28 -4.47 -0.36 -4.34
C VAL A 28 -4.15 1.07 -3.93
N LYS A 29 -4.85 1.61 -2.94
CA LYS A 29 -4.60 2.96 -2.43
C LYS A 29 -3.30 3.07 -1.64
N LEU A 30 -2.90 2.01 -0.94
CA LEU A 30 -1.58 1.94 -0.31
C LEU A 30 -0.48 1.99 -1.38
N LEU A 31 -0.58 1.17 -2.42
CA LEU A 31 0.38 1.16 -3.55
C LEU A 31 0.43 2.51 -4.26
N TRP A 32 -0.72 3.16 -4.46
CA TRP A 32 -0.76 4.53 -4.96
C TRP A 32 -0.03 5.52 -4.05
N ALA A 33 -0.23 5.41 -2.73
CA ALA A 33 0.39 6.33 -1.77
C ALA A 33 1.91 6.21 -1.77
N TRP A 34 2.47 4.98 -1.77
CA TRP A 34 3.91 4.78 -1.91
C TRP A 34 4.44 5.19 -3.28
N GLY A 35 3.70 4.90 -4.36
CA GLY A 35 4.11 5.30 -5.70
C GLY A 35 4.23 6.83 -5.83
N LEU A 36 3.25 7.57 -5.33
CA LEU A 36 3.24 9.01 -5.53
C LEU A 36 4.01 9.79 -4.46
N TYR A 37 3.97 9.34 -3.21
CA TYR A 37 4.50 10.09 -2.07
C TYR A 37 5.58 9.33 -1.30
N GLY A 38 5.90 8.10 -1.70
CA GLY A 38 6.98 7.33 -1.07
C GLY A 38 8.33 7.93 -1.43
N GLU A 39 9.14 8.15 -0.40
CA GLU A 39 10.53 8.57 -0.54
C GLU A 39 11.42 7.32 -0.52
N PRO A 40 12.55 7.30 -1.22
CA PRO A 40 13.54 6.22 -1.06
C PRO A 40 13.88 6.03 0.42
N ALA A 41 13.98 4.77 0.84
CA ALA A 41 14.67 4.46 2.09
C ALA A 41 16.16 4.83 1.97
N ASP A 42 16.92 4.72 3.08
CA ASP A 42 18.35 5.05 3.12
C ASP A 42 19.13 4.38 1.97
N GLU A 43 20.31 4.90 1.59
CA GLU A 43 21.05 4.50 0.38
C GLU A 43 21.30 2.98 0.26
N ASP A 44 21.44 2.28 1.39
CA ASP A 44 21.72 0.83 1.44
C ASP A 44 20.45 -0.05 1.52
N ASP A 45 19.27 0.57 1.53
CA ASP A 45 18.00 -0.09 1.81
C ASP A 45 17.04 0.04 0.62
N PRO A 46 16.89 -1.00 -0.22
CA PRO A 46 16.03 -0.95 -1.39
C PRO A 46 14.55 -0.97 -0.98
N GLY A 47 14.00 0.20 -0.72
CA GLY A 47 12.61 0.38 -0.30
C GLY A 47 12.11 1.80 -0.47
N LEU A 48 10.82 1.99 -0.17
CA LEU A 48 10.22 3.31 -0.02
C LEU A 48 9.68 3.47 1.40
N VAL A 49 9.77 4.68 1.93
CA VAL A 49 9.17 5.07 3.21
C VAL A 49 8.04 6.05 2.99
N LEU A 50 7.01 5.93 3.82
CA LEU A 50 5.88 6.86 3.88
C LEU A 50 5.68 7.27 5.34
N ASP A 51 5.79 8.56 5.61
CA ASP A 51 5.57 9.08 6.96
C ASP A 51 4.09 9.04 7.37
N SER A 52 3.87 9.02 8.67
CA SER A 52 2.54 8.96 9.29
C SER A 52 1.58 10.08 8.86
N GLU A 53 2.07 11.30 8.64
CA GLU A 53 1.22 12.43 8.27
C GLU A 53 0.75 12.29 6.83
N THR A 54 1.65 11.97 5.92
CA THR A 54 1.34 11.71 4.51
C THR A 54 0.38 10.52 4.38
N TYR A 55 0.64 9.41 5.08
CA TYR A 55 -0.26 8.25 5.10
C TYR A 55 -1.70 8.64 5.47
N LEU A 56 -1.88 9.39 6.56
CA LEU A 56 -3.21 9.77 7.03
C LEU A 56 -3.85 10.85 6.17
N ALA A 57 -3.06 11.76 5.58
CA ALA A 57 -3.53 12.75 4.62
C ALA A 57 -4.14 12.08 3.37
N GLN A 58 -3.62 10.92 2.98
CA GLN A 58 -4.20 10.10 1.92
C GLN A 58 -5.51 9.41 2.33
N LYS A 59 -6.00 9.57 3.57
CA LYS A 59 -7.23 8.91 4.08
C LYS A 59 -7.14 7.39 3.96
N LEU A 60 -6.00 6.83 4.34
CA LEU A 60 -5.79 5.39 4.49
C LEU A 60 -6.34 4.92 5.85
N ASP A 61 -6.48 3.60 6.04
CA ASP A 61 -7.06 3.06 7.28
C ASP A 61 -6.13 3.35 8.47
N SER A 62 -6.63 4.11 9.43
CA SER A 62 -5.90 4.42 10.66
C SER A 62 -5.99 3.30 11.70
N ASP A 63 -6.58 2.15 11.39
CA ASP A 63 -6.71 1.02 12.31
C ASP A 63 -5.50 0.10 12.14
N TYR A 64 -4.67 -0.04 13.19
CA TYR A 64 -3.44 -0.81 13.12
C TYR A 64 -3.67 -2.28 12.77
N SER A 65 -4.72 -2.91 13.32
CA SER A 65 -5.02 -4.31 13.03
C SER A 65 -5.39 -4.51 11.56
N LYS A 66 -6.11 -3.55 10.95
CA LYS A 66 -6.39 -3.58 9.51
C LYS A 66 -5.13 -3.34 8.68
N LEU A 67 -4.26 -2.43 9.11
CA LEU A 67 -2.98 -2.19 8.46
C LEU A 67 -2.14 -3.48 8.41
N GLN A 68 -2.00 -4.17 9.54
CA GLN A 68 -1.28 -5.44 9.61
C GLN A 68 -1.89 -6.49 8.68
N GLY A 69 -3.23 -6.61 8.64
CA GLY A 69 -3.90 -7.51 7.69
C GLY A 69 -3.64 -7.16 6.22
N TYR A 70 -3.42 -5.89 5.87
CA TYR A 70 -2.98 -5.52 4.52
C TYR A 70 -1.53 -5.90 4.26
N PHE A 71 -0.65 -5.78 5.24
CA PHE A 71 0.76 -6.19 5.11
C PHE A 71 0.87 -7.68 4.87
N GLU A 72 0.10 -8.50 5.57
CA GLU A 72 0.04 -9.95 5.36
C GLU A 72 -0.37 -10.29 3.92
N ILE A 73 -1.41 -9.66 3.39
CA ILE A 73 -1.88 -9.87 2.00
C ILE A 73 -0.81 -9.43 0.98
N LEU A 74 -0.11 -8.32 1.24
CA LEU A 74 0.96 -7.84 0.36
C LEU A 74 2.18 -8.76 0.40
N ALA A 75 2.51 -9.33 1.56
CA ALA A 75 3.61 -10.27 1.72
C ALA A 75 3.39 -11.55 0.89
N GLU A 76 2.15 -12.03 0.76
CA GLU A 76 1.81 -13.15 -0.14
C GLU A 76 2.13 -12.87 -1.61
N GLN A 77 2.30 -11.60 -1.99
CA GLN A 77 2.68 -11.16 -3.34
C GLN A 77 4.15 -10.71 -3.42
N GLY A 78 4.98 -11.03 -2.41
CA GLY A 78 6.40 -10.64 -2.38
C GLY A 78 6.63 -9.15 -2.05
N ILE A 79 5.62 -8.46 -1.52
CA ILE A 79 5.71 -7.06 -1.10
C ILE A 79 5.82 -7.03 0.42
N HIS A 80 7.01 -6.75 0.93
CA HIS A 80 7.27 -6.64 2.35
C HIS A 80 6.91 -5.24 2.85
N CYS A 81 6.13 -5.17 3.92
CA CYS A 81 5.74 -3.92 4.55
C CYS A 81 6.12 -3.95 6.03
N GLU A 82 6.70 -2.87 6.52
CA GLU A 82 7.15 -2.74 7.90
C GLU A 82 6.64 -1.42 8.49
N HIS A 83 6.07 -1.47 9.69
CA HIS A 83 5.72 -0.28 10.45
C HIS A 83 6.86 0.03 11.42
N VAL A 84 7.53 1.17 11.22
CA VAL A 84 8.73 1.57 11.98
C VAL A 84 8.39 2.73 12.92
N PRO A 85 8.40 2.53 14.24
CA PRO A 85 8.28 3.61 15.21
C PRO A 85 9.51 4.52 15.19
N LEU A 86 9.32 5.84 15.26
CA LEU A 86 10.41 6.84 15.26
C LEU A 86 10.74 7.40 16.65
N VAL A 87 10.03 6.96 17.68
CA VAL A 87 10.25 7.37 19.07
C VAL A 87 10.54 6.13 19.92
N GLU A 88 11.54 6.21 20.80
CA GLU A 88 12.04 5.08 21.60
C GLU A 88 10.94 4.39 22.41
N GLU A 89 11.09 3.07 22.55
CA GLU A 89 10.14 2.12 23.09
C GLU A 89 9.66 2.48 24.50
N GLY A 90 8.53 3.21 24.56
CA GLY A 90 8.05 3.70 25.84
C GLY A 90 6.61 4.20 25.85
N TRP A 91 5.69 3.57 25.12
CA TRP A 91 4.30 3.28 25.57
C TRP A 91 3.35 2.86 24.44
N ARG A 92 3.34 1.54 24.21
CA ARG A 92 2.32 0.75 23.49
C ARG A 92 2.33 0.88 21.97
N THR A 93 2.79 -0.20 21.33
CA THR A 93 2.30 -0.65 20.02
C THR A 93 0.81 -0.30 19.87
N PRO A 94 0.40 0.39 18.79
CA PRO A 94 -0.98 0.84 18.68
C PRO A 94 -1.88 -0.39 18.53
N ARG A 95 -2.44 -0.90 19.63
CA ARG A 95 -3.54 -1.89 19.63
C ARG A 95 -4.88 -1.21 19.28
N GLY A 96 -4.85 -0.26 18.33
CA GLY A 96 -5.96 0.63 18.05
C GLY A 96 -5.64 1.60 16.91
N THR A 97 -6.06 2.85 17.07
CA THR A 97 -5.88 3.87 16.02
C THR A 97 -4.43 4.36 15.96
N LEU A 98 -3.86 4.37 14.75
CA LEU A 98 -2.58 4.97 14.39
C LEU A 98 -2.58 6.45 14.75
N ARG A 99 -1.47 6.89 15.35
CA ARG A 99 -1.27 8.30 15.70
C ARG A 99 -0.95 9.12 14.47
N LYS A 100 -1.11 10.44 14.57
CA LYS A 100 -0.78 11.34 13.47
C LYS A 100 0.73 11.40 13.17
N THR A 101 1.58 11.23 14.18
CA THR A 101 3.03 11.41 14.10
C THR A 101 3.79 10.27 14.78
N GLY A 102 5.10 10.18 14.52
CA GLY A 102 6.04 9.34 15.27
C GLY A 102 6.21 7.92 14.73
N TRP A 103 5.83 7.67 13.48
CA TRP A 103 6.07 6.40 12.79
C TRP A 103 6.17 6.62 11.29
N LEU A 104 6.79 5.66 10.60
CA LEU A 104 6.79 5.53 9.16
C LEU A 104 6.36 4.11 8.76
N ILE A 105 5.94 3.94 7.52
CA ILE A 105 5.77 2.63 6.92
C ILE A 105 6.75 2.49 5.77
N LYS A 106 7.55 1.43 5.85
CA LYS A 106 8.47 1.03 4.80
C LYS A 106 7.85 -0.06 3.94
N ILE A 107 8.11 -0.01 2.64
CA ILE A 107 7.80 -1.07 1.68
C ILE A 107 9.07 -1.48 0.93
N SER A 108 9.26 -2.77 0.73
CA SER A 108 10.28 -3.33 -0.16
C SER A 108 9.70 -4.49 -0.95
N LEU A 109 10.27 -4.77 -2.12
CA LEU A 109 9.85 -5.89 -2.97
C LEU A 109 10.94 -6.95 -2.96
N ALA A 110 10.54 -8.21 -2.82
CA ALA A 110 11.44 -9.33 -3.02
C ALA A 110 12.00 -9.34 -4.45
N GLY A 111 13.15 -9.99 -4.67
CA GLY A 111 13.78 -10.04 -5.98
C GLY A 111 12.88 -10.69 -7.04
N GLU A 112 12.16 -11.74 -6.66
CA GLU A 112 11.14 -12.41 -7.48
C GLU A 112 9.90 -11.57 -7.76
N ALA A 113 9.67 -10.52 -6.96
CA ALA A 113 8.62 -9.52 -7.18
C ALA A 113 9.14 -8.28 -7.94
N GLY A 114 10.37 -8.33 -8.47
CA GLY A 114 10.96 -7.27 -9.29
C GLY A 114 11.83 -6.25 -8.53
N GLY A 115 11.94 -6.36 -7.21
CA GLY A 115 12.87 -5.55 -6.39
C GLY A 115 12.75 -4.04 -6.57
N SER A 116 13.87 -3.31 -6.44
CA SER A 116 13.94 -1.85 -6.60
C SER A 116 13.43 -1.35 -7.97
N PRO A 117 13.74 -2.00 -9.11
CA PRO A 117 13.19 -1.58 -10.40
C PRO A 117 11.65 -1.53 -10.44
N ALA A 118 10.98 -2.47 -9.78
CA ALA A 118 9.52 -2.47 -9.70
C ALA A 118 8.98 -1.32 -8.83
N LEU A 119 9.70 -0.95 -7.76
CA LEU A 119 9.38 0.24 -6.96
C LEU A 119 9.57 1.54 -7.75
N GLU A 120 10.64 1.65 -8.53
CA GLU A 120 10.88 2.79 -9.42
C GLU A 120 9.79 2.91 -10.49
N ALA A 121 9.41 1.78 -11.11
CA ALA A 121 8.33 1.74 -12.08
C ALA A 121 6.98 2.15 -11.46
N LEU A 122 6.69 1.70 -10.24
CA LEU A 122 5.51 2.12 -9.49
C LEU A 122 5.50 3.64 -9.28
N ARG A 123 6.63 4.23 -8.87
CA ARG A 123 6.74 5.68 -8.67
C ARG A 123 6.56 6.46 -9.95
N TYR A 124 7.27 6.06 -11.00
CA TYR A 124 7.17 6.67 -12.32
C TYR A 124 5.72 6.64 -12.82
N TYR A 125 5.07 5.48 -12.75
CA TYR A 125 3.71 5.32 -13.23
C TYR A 125 2.70 6.16 -12.44
N ALA A 126 2.81 6.17 -11.10
CA ALA A 126 1.94 6.97 -10.24
C ALA A 126 2.10 8.47 -10.52
N THR A 127 3.35 8.94 -10.64
CA THR A 127 3.68 10.33 -10.93
C THR A 127 3.16 10.76 -12.30
N ALA A 128 3.43 9.97 -13.34
CA ALA A 128 2.96 10.26 -14.69
C ALA A 128 1.43 10.33 -14.78
N LEU A 129 0.72 9.48 -14.03
CA LEU A 129 -0.74 9.55 -13.94
C LEU A 129 -1.21 10.81 -13.19
N ASP A 130 -0.54 11.18 -12.10
CA ASP A 130 -0.89 12.38 -11.33
C ASP A 130 -0.69 13.66 -12.16
N GLU A 131 0.44 13.76 -12.86
CA GLU A 131 0.72 14.87 -13.77
C GLU A 131 -0.31 14.97 -14.91
N ALA A 132 -0.67 13.85 -15.53
CA ALA A 132 -1.59 13.83 -16.66
C ALA A 132 -3.06 14.08 -16.27
N TYR A 133 -3.47 13.69 -15.06
CA TYR A 133 -4.89 13.57 -14.72
C TYR A 133 -5.29 14.18 -13.36
N GLY A 134 -4.34 14.64 -12.57
CA GLY A 134 -4.50 15.27 -11.25
C GLY A 134 -5.51 14.54 -10.38
N ARG A 135 -6.60 15.23 -10.02
CA ARG A 135 -7.67 14.70 -9.15
C ARG A 135 -8.29 13.37 -9.62
N SER A 136 -8.14 13.01 -10.89
CA SER A 136 -8.68 11.78 -11.46
C SER A 136 -7.64 10.67 -11.67
N ALA A 137 -6.38 10.90 -11.25
CA ALA A 137 -5.27 9.97 -11.42
C ALA A 137 -5.46 8.67 -10.65
N PHE A 138 -5.80 8.74 -9.36
CA PHE A 138 -6.04 7.55 -8.55
C PHE A 138 -7.14 6.64 -9.15
N ARG A 139 -8.21 7.23 -9.70
CA ARG A 139 -9.28 6.45 -10.35
C ARG A 139 -8.73 5.64 -11.52
N ARG A 140 -7.81 6.21 -12.31
CA ARG A 140 -7.16 5.50 -13.42
C ARG A 140 -6.18 4.45 -12.92
N PHE A 141 -5.33 4.81 -11.96
CA PHE A 141 -4.42 3.87 -11.30
C PHE A 141 -5.18 2.65 -10.78
N SER A 142 -6.33 2.85 -10.11
CA SER A 142 -7.10 1.76 -9.50
C SER A 142 -7.77 0.78 -10.48
N ARG A 143 -7.82 1.16 -11.77
CA ARG A 143 -8.32 0.36 -12.88
C ARG A 143 -7.20 -0.28 -13.69
N ALA A 144 -5.95 0.12 -13.49
CA ALA A 144 -4.82 -0.46 -14.18
C ALA A 144 -4.70 -1.95 -13.81
N ASP A 145 -4.41 -2.77 -14.80
CA ASP A 145 -4.02 -4.16 -14.55
C ASP A 145 -2.59 -4.16 -14.01
N MET A 146 -2.45 -4.39 -12.71
CA MET A 146 -1.16 -4.31 -12.00
C MET A 146 -0.25 -5.52 -12.27
N ARG A 147 -0.68 -6.46 -13.15
CA ARG A 147 0.13 -7.58 -13.62
C ARG A 147 1.40 -7.19 -14.40
N VAL A 148 1.57 -5.91 -14.72
CA VAL A 148 2.73 -5.38 -15.47
C VAL A 148 3.91 -5.03 -14.54
N LEU A 149 3.72 -5.07 -13.22
CA LEU A 149 4.78 -4.79 -12.24
C LEU A 149 5.56 -6.03 -11.79
N GLY A 150 5.34 -7.19 -12.42
CA GLY A 150 6.04 -8.46 -12.14
C GLY A 150 6.49 -9.16 -13.41
#